data_AF-A0A8H5JPP8-F1
#
_entry.id   AF-A0A8H5JPP8-F1
#
_cell.length_a   1.000
_cell.length_b   1.000
_cell.length_c   1.000
_cell.angle_alpha   90.00
_cell.angle_beta   90.00
_cell.angle_gamma   90.00
#
_symmetry.space_group_name_H-M   'P 1'
#
loop_
_entity.id
_entity.type
_entity.pdbx_description
1 polymer ?
#
loop_
_entity_poly.entity_id
_entity_poly.type
_entity_poly.pdbx_seq_one_letter_code
_entity_poly.pdbx_strand_id
1 'polypeptide(L)'
;MALKILSHLCQTGAVEAMRAVSSGIPLGANHAIGHQLGLSNVGHGGASSALLPADCKFNARESASNDRQERTVDTLLEQETVKSLLFEKKVSEGEFDHGDIFDLIIRELGIPRTLKNIGVTSEQFPGLAANSLNDIWIKTNAYPITRTEEVMDILEAVAGNRSFNGWKRILMITLPCASNEWRAPTASDRRSPCPMVNAVANHGYLPRDGLHISLQDLIVAFTDAINLDPAATTLVGQKALATGNNGTFNLDDLNKHGVIEHDGSLSRADIFFGDNHSFNETIWESTASHFTEETISIATAAKARKERLKAAEAANPEFSLPADLQQFSFIETALYLSVFGNLNDGNAKTEWVKTLFQEERLPVEEGFKRSDDVITAAGILGLVAKVAVASI
;
A
#
# COMPACT_ATOMS: atom_id res chain seq x y z
N MET A 1 1.99 -30.47 2.24
CA MET A 1 3.00 -31.12 1.38
C MET A 1 3.56 -30.15 0.34
N ALA A 2 2.71 -29.42 -0.40
CA ALA A 2 3.12 -28.40 -1.36
C ALA A 2 4.05 -27.30 -0.81
N LEU A 3 3.75 -26.72 0.37
CA LEU A 3 4.59 -25.68 0.97
C LEU A 3 6.03 -26.14 1.30
N LYS A 4 6.19 -27.42 1.69
CA LYS A 4 7.51 -28.02 1.96
C LYS A 4 8.30 -28.24 0.68
N ILE A 5 7.61 -28.62 -0.41
CA ILE A 5 8.21 -28.79 -1.73
C ILE A 5 8.64 -27.42 -2.28
N LEU A 6 7.81 -26.39 -2.16
CA LEU A 6 8.12 -25.03 -2.57
C LEU A 6 9.33 -24.47 -1.80
N SER A 7 9.33 -24.63 -0.47
CA SER A 7 10.46 -24.23 0.38
C SER A 7 11.77 -24.93 -0.01
N HIS A 8 11.72 -26.23 -0.34
CA HIS A 8 12.88 -26.97 -0.81
C HIS A 8 13.41 -26.45 -2.16
N LEU A 9 12.52 -26.19 -3.12
CA LEU A 9 12.90 -25.66 -4.44
C LEU A 9 13.52 -24.26 -4.34
N CYS A 10 12.98 -23.37 -3.51
CA CYS A 10 13.57 -22.05 -3.28
C CYS A 10 14.97 -22.14 -2.66
N GLN A 11 15.17 -23.04 -1.70
CA GLN A 11 16.48 -23.26 -1.08
C GLN A 11 17.49 -23.84 -2.09
N THR A 12 17.07 -24.80 -2.92
CA THR A 12 17.91 -25.32 -4.00
C THR A 12 18.26 -24.22 -5.00
N GLY A 13 17.31 -23.36 -5.40
CA GLY A 13 17.58 -22.21 -6.25
C GLY A 13 18.61 -21.25 -5.67
N ALA A 14 18.52 -20.94 -4.37
CA ALA A 14 19.51 -20.13 -3.68
C ALA A 14 20.91 -20.79 -3.67
N VAL A 15 20.99 -22.10 -3.45
CA VAL A 15 22.25 -22.85 -3.52
C VAL A 15 22.86 -22.82 -4.93
N GLU A 16 22.05 -23.03 -5.97
CA GLU A 16 22.51 -22.97 -7.36
C GLU A 16 22.99 -21.56 -7.72
N ALA A 17 22.30 -20.51 -7.28
CA ALA A 17 22.73 -19.12 -7.48
C ALA A 17 24.10 -18.85 -6.81
N MET A 18 24.33 -19.40 -5.61
CA MET A 18 25.60 -19.25 -4.91
C MET A 18 26.77 -20.03 -5.55
N ARG A 19 26.50 -21.09 -6.31
CA ARG A 19 27.56 -21.83 -7.04
C ARG A 19 28.26 -20.95 -8.07
N ALA A 20 27.57 -19.97 -8.64
CA ALA A 20 28.19 -19.00 -9.55
C ALA A 20 29.30 -18.20 -8.84
N VAL A 21 29.08 -17.80 -7.59
CA VAL A 21 30.08 -17.09 -6.77
C VAL A 21 31.30 -17.97 -6.52
N SER A 22 31.08 -19.24 -6.14
CA SER A 22 32.16 -20.22 -5.92
C SER A 22 32.93 -20.59 -7.20
N SER A 23 32.39 -20.24 -8.37
CA SER A 23 33.01 -20.48 -9.67
C SER A 23 33.85 -19.29 -10.18
N GLY A 24 34.07 -18.28 -9.33
CA GLY A 24 34.91 -17.11 -9.65
C GLY A 24 34.22 -16.05 -10.51
N ILE A 25 32.89 -16.06 -10.57
CA ILE A 25 32.13 -15.03 -11.29
C ILE A 25 32.18 -13.71 -10.50
N PRO A 26 32.59 -12.59 -11.15
CA PRO A 26 32.64 -11.29 -10.49
C PRO A 26 31.24 -10.76 -10.15
N LEU A 27 31.11 -10.04 -9.03
CA LEU A 27 29.83 -9.59 -8.47
C LEU A 27 29.58 -8.08 -8.59
N GLY A 28 30.62 -7.30 -8.87
CA GLY A 28 30.48 -5.88 -9.21
C GLY A 28 29.91 -4.98 -8.11
N ALA A 29 29.29 -3.88 -8.56
CA ALA A 29 28.90 -2.78 -7.69
C ALA A 29 27.73 -3.12 -6.77
N ASN A 30 26.71 -3.86 -7.26
CA ASN A 30 25.59 -4.30 -6.45
C ASN A 30 26.04 -5.00 -5.14
N HIS A 31 27.00 -5.92 -5.24
CA HIS A 31 27.48 -6.65 -4.07
C HIS A 31 28.40 -5.80 -3.18
N ALA A 32 29.28 -4.99 -3.78
CA ALA A 32 30.14 -4.07 -3.04
C ALA A 32 29.35 -3.05 -2.19
N ILE A 33 28.33 -2.44 -2.78
CA ILE A 33 27.43 -1.52 -2.07
C ILE A 33 26.59 -2.30 -1.06
N GLY A 34 26.09 -3.48 -1.45
CA GLY A 34 25.34 -4.39 -0.59
C GLY A 34 26.05 -4.76 0.71
N HIS A 35 27.37 -4.98 0.69
CA HIS A 35 28.17 -5.20 1.90
C HIS A 35 28.10 -4.02 2.87
N GLN A 36 28.14 -2.79 2.36
CA GLN A 36 28.06 -1.59 3.20
C GLN A 36 26.66 -1.43 3.81
N LEU A 37 25.62 -1.84 3.07
CA LEU A 37 24.24 -1.85 3.55
C LEU A 37 23.98 -2.95 4.59
N GLY A 38 24.65 -4.10 4.49
CA GLY A 38 24.56 -5.21 5.46
C GLY A 38 25.02 -4.83 6.87
N LEU A 39 25.86 -3.80 7.01
CA LEU A 39 26.24 -3.21 8.30
C LEU A 39 25.10 -2.44 8.98
N SER A 40 23.99 -2.20 8.27
CA SER A 40 22.84 -1.39 8.72
C SER A 40 21.59 -2.24 9.05
N ASN A 41 21.76 -3.48 9.53
CA ASN A 41 20.66 -4.44 9.86
C ASN A 41 19.78 -4.89 8.67
N VAL A 42 20.24 -4.69 7.43
CA VAL A 42 19.53 -5.17 6.22
C VAL A 42 20.03 -6.57 5.87
N GLY A 43 19.11 -7.54 5.74
CA GLY A 43 19.45 -8.87 5.24
C GLY A 43 20.09 -8.78 3.84
N HIS A 44 21.18 -9.51 3.62
CA HIS A 44 22.02 -9.38 2.41
C HIS A 44 21.23 -9.47 1.09
N GLY A 45 20.21 -10.34 1.03
CA GLY A 45 19.35 -10.49 -0.15
C GLY A 45 18.42 -9.30 -0.41
N GLY A 46 17.98 -8.59 0.62
CA GLY A 46 17.13 -7.40 0.48
C GLY A 46 17.90 -6.21 -0.09
N ALA A 47 19.12 -5.99 0.38
CA ALA A 47 20.02 -4.96 -0.15
C ALA A 47 20.37 -5.23 -1.63
N SER A 48 20.73 -6.47 -1.96
CA SER A 48 21.06 -6.86 -3.34
C SER A 48 19.87 -6.74 -4.29
N SER A 49 18.65 -7.02 -3.82
CA SER A 49 17.45 -6.89 -4.65
C SER A 49 17.14 -5.42 -4.95
N ALA A 50 17.22 -4.52 -3.96
CA ALA A 50 16.94 -3.11 -4.18
C ALA A 50 17.90 -2.43 -5.16
N LEU A 51 19.19 -2.81 -5.13
CA LEU A 51 20.25 -2.21 -5.94
C LEU A 51 20.31 -2.76 -7.38
N LEU A 52 19.98 -4.04 -7.57
CA LEU A 52 20.24 -4.77 -8.81
C LEU A 52 19.63 -4.12 -10.08
N PRO A 53 18.38 -3.62 -10.08
CA PRO A 53 17.82 -2.93 -11.24
C PRO A 53 18.63 -1.69 -11.66
N ALA A 54 19.05 -0.87 -10.69
CA ALA A 54 19.81 0.34 -10.94
C ALA A 54 21.25 0.04 -11.39
N ASP A 55 21.89 -0.98 -10.79
CA ASP A 55 23.23 -1.42 -11.19
C ASP A 55 23.27 -1.94 -12.64
N CYS A 56 22.28 -2.73 -13.05
CA CYS A 56 22.16 -3.20 -14.43
C CYS A 56 22.09 -2.03 -15.42
N LYS A 57 21.26 -1.02 -15.11
CA LYS A 57 21.08 0.18 -15.94
C LYS A 57 22.29 1.10 -15.94
N PHE A 58 22.97 1.24 -14.81
CA PHE A 58 24.24 1.97 -14.74
C PHE A 58 25.27 1.35 -15.69
N ASN A 59 25.47 0.04 -15.62
CA ASN A 59 26.40 -0.64 -16.52
C ASN A 59 25.97 -0.53 -17.99
N ALA A 60 24.67 -0.67 -18.28
CA ALA A 60 24.15 -0.54 -19.63
C ALA A 60 24.32 0.88 -20.22
N ARG A 61 24.15 1.92 -19.40
CA ARG A 61 24.38 3.34 -19.76
C ARG A 61 25.81 3.56 -20.21
N GLU A 62 26.76 2.97 -19.50
CA GLU A 62 28.19 3.04 -19.82
C GLU A 62 28.60 2.04 -20.92
N SER A 63 27.63 1.43 -21.61
CA SER A 63 27.84 0.43 -22.66
C SER A 63 28.66 -0.79 -22.20
N ALA A 64 28.59 -1.11 -20.91
CA ALA A 64 29.27 -2.24 -20.30
C ALA A 64 28.28 -3.39 -20.11
N SER A 65 28.71 -4.61 -20.49
CA SER A 65 27.96 -5.87 -20.31
C SER A 65 26.64 -6.03 -21.07
N ASN A 66 26.30 -5.16 -22.03
CA ASN A 66 25.03 -5.18 -22.77
C ASN A 66 24.68 -6.57 -23.33
N ASP A 67 25.60 -7.23 -24.06
CA ASP A 67 25.37 -8.57 -24.61
C ASP A 67 25.07 -9.63 -23.55
N ARG A 68 25.64 -9.49 -22.34
CA ARG A 68 25.39 -10.41 -21.22
C ARG A 68 24.02 -10.15 -20.61
N GLN A 69 23.65 -8.87 -20.47
CA GLN A 69 22.34 -8.49 -19.95
C GLN A 69 21.22 -8.91 -20.90
N GLU A 70 21.41 -8.76 -22.22
CA GLU A 70 20.47 -9.20 -23.25
C GLU A 70 20.22 -10.72 -23.19
N ARG A 71 21.29 -11.53 -23.13
CA ARG A 71 21.15 -12.99 -22.95
C ARG A 71 20.42 -13.39 -21.67
N THR A 72 20.62 -12.64 -20.58
CA THR A 72 19.88 -12.88 -19.33
C THR A 72 18.40 -12.56 -19.51
N VAL A 73 18.07 -11.46 -20.19
CA VAL A 73 16.68 -11.11 -20.54
C VAL A 73 16.05 -12.21 -21.38
N ASP A 74 16.72 -12.67 -22.44
CA ASP A 74 16.21 -13.77 -23.28
C ASP A 74 15.84 -15.00 -22.45
N THR A 75 16.74 -15.40 -21.54
CA THR A 75 16.53 -16.54 -20.64
C THR A 75 15.34 -16.31 -19.68
N LEU A 76 15.18 -15.09 -19.17
CA LEU A 76 14.06 -14.75 -18.28
C LEU A 76 12.73 -14.73 -19.04
N LEU A 77 12.72 -14.31 -20.31
CA LEU A 77 11.55 -14.33 -21.19
C LEU A 77 11.13 -15.75 -21.58
N GLU A 78 11.99 -16.76 -21.43
CA GLU A 78 11.55 -18.16 -21.57
C GLU A 78 10.57 -18.58 -20.47
N GLN A 79 10.55 -17.90 -19.32
CA GLN A 79 9.68 -18.22 -18.20
C GLN A 79 8.25 -17.69 -18.43
N GLU A 80 7.27 -18.59 -18.41
CA GLU A 80 5.85 -18.25 -18.62
C GLU A 80 5.34 -17.21 -17.62
N THR A 81 5.82 -17.26 -16.38
CA THR A 81 5.49 -16.27 -15.35
C THR A 81 5.94 -14.87 -15.74
N VAL A 82 7.15 -14.72 -16.29
CA VAL A 82 7.68 -13.40 -16.70
C VAL A 82 6.91 -12.86 -17.89
N LYS A 83 6.61 -13.71 -18.88
CA LYS A 83 5.73 -13.37 -20.02
C LYS A 83 4.34 -12.92 -19.58
N SER A 84 3.73 -13.66 -18.65
CA SER A 84 2.40 -13.33 -18.10
C SER A 84 2.42 -11.99 -17.39
N LEU A 85 3.45 -11.72 -16.58
CA LEU A 85 3.61 -10.43 -15.92
C LEU A 85 3.75 -9.29 -16.94
N LEU A 86 4.59 -9.44 -17.96
CA LEU A 86 4.75 -8.43 -19.01
C LEU A 86 3.44 -8.15 -19.76
N PHE A 87 2.70 -9.21 -20.11
CA PHE A 87 1.39 -9.12 -20.74
C PHE A 87 0.39 -8.37 -19.88
N GLU A 88 0.26 -8.73 -18.59
CA GLU A 88 -0.62 -8.04 -17.64
C GLU A 88 -0.26 -6.56 -17.48
N LYS A 89 1.03 -6.24 -17.51
CA LYS A 89 1.52 -4.85 -17.41
C LYS A 89 1.43 -4.10 -18.74
N LYS A 90 0.95 -4.73 -19.81
CA LYS A 90 0.85 -4.16 -21.17
C LYS A 90 2.18 -3.61 -21.68
N VAL A 91 3.29 -4.28 -21.36
CA VAL A 91 4.63 -3.92 -21.82
C VAL A 91 4.96 -4.77 -23.04
N SER A 92 5.29 -4.13 -24.15
CA SER A 92 5.63 -4.82 -25.40
C SER A 92 7.09 -5.25 -25.41
N GLU A 93 7.41 -6.30 -26.17
CA GLU A 93 8.81 -6.67 -26.43
C GLU A 93 9.58 -5.50 -27.06
N GLY A 94 10.79 -5.23 -26.55
CA GLY A 94 11.61 -4.09 -26.95
C GLY A 94 11.34 -2.79 -26.20
N GLU A 95 10.34 -2.75 -25.32
CA GLU A 95 10.05 -1.59 -24.45
C GLU A 95 10.72 -1.67 -23.09
N PHE A 96 11.47 -2.71 -22.76
CA PHE A 96 12.12 -2.91 -21.46
C PHE A 96 13.58 -3.31 -21.62
N ASP A 97 14.41 -3.01 -20.62
CA ASP A 97 15.75 -3.57 -20.48
C ASP A 97 15.86 -4.55 -19.30
N HIS A 98 17.05 -5.08 -19.09
CA HIS A 98 17.34 -6.06 -18.05
C HIS A 98 17.01 -5.55 -16.63
N GLY A 99 17.29 -4.28 -16.34
CA GLY A 99 16.94 -3.69 -15.05
C GLY A 99 15.44 -3.63 -14.84
N ASP A 100 14.66 -3.41 -15.91
CA ASP A 100 13.20 -3.38 -15.84
C ASP A 100 12.58 -4.76 -15.59
N ILE A 101 13.13 -5.81 -16.21
CA ILE A 101 12.70 -7.19 -15.95
C ILE A 101 12.97 -7.58 -14.50
N PHE A 102 14.12 -7.23 -13.94
CA PHE A 102 14.37 -7.45 -12.52
C PHE A 102 13.47 -6.60 -11.63
N ASP A 103 13.23 -5.32 -11.95
CA ASP A 103 12.30 -4.47 -11.22
C ASP A 103 10.88 -5.08 -11.17
N LEU A 104 10.43 -5.67 -12.29
CA LEU A 104 9.16 -6.40 -12.41
C LEU A 104 9.11 -7.62 -11.50
N ILE A 105 10.10 -8.50 -11.59
CA ILE A 105 10.15 -9.74 -10.79
C ILE A 105 10.23 -9.42 -9.30
N ILE A 106 11.09 -8.49 -8.90
CA ILE A 106 11.26 -8.09 -7.50
C ILE A 106 9.96 -7.49 -6.93
N ARG A 107 9.22 -6.74 -7.76
CA ARG A 107 7.90 -6.22 -7.40
C ARG A 107 6.91 -7.32 -7.11
N GLU A 108 6.82 -8.31 -8.00
CA GLU A 108 5.88 -9.42 -7.87
C GLU A 108 6.18 -10.27 -6.64
N LEU A 109 7.45 -10.41 -6.28
CA LEU A 109 7.88 -11.14 -5.10
C LEU A 109 7.68 -10.37 -3.78
N GLY A 110 7.23 -9.12 -3.82
CA GLY A 110 7.03 -8.29 -2.62
C GLY A 110 8.32 -7.94 -1.86
N ILE A 111 9.47 -8.01 -2.53
CA ILE A 111 10.78 -7.75 -1.92
C ILE A 111 11.07 -6.23 -1.93
N PRO A 112 11.73 -5.67 -0.90
CA PRO A 112 12.12 -4.26 -0.89
C PRO A 112 12.88 -3.83 -2.15
N ARG A 113 12.48 -2.69 -2.72
CA ARG A 113 12.97 -2.19 -4.02
C ARG A 113 13.72 -0.86 -3.94
N THR A 114 13.67 -0.18 -2.80
CA THR A 114 14.29 1.14 -2.61
C THR A 114 15.17 1.13 -1.38
N LEU A 115 16.16 2.03 -1.34
CA LEU A 115 16.98 2.25 -0.14
C LEU A 115 16.11 2.66 1.05
N LYS A 116 15.05 3.46 0.81
CA LYS A 116 14.09 3.85 1.84
C LYS A 116 13.36 2.64 2.46
N ASN A 117 12.95 1.67 1.65
CA ASN A 117 12.23 0.48 2.12
C ASN A 117 13.12 -0.44 3.00
N ILE A 118 14.44 -0.29 2.91
CA ILE A 118 15.39 -1.00 3.77
C ILE A 118 16.00 -0.10 4.85
N GLY A 119 15.38 1.05 5.13
CA GLY A 119 15.76 1.94 6.22
C GLY A 119 16.99 2.81 5.95
N VAL A 120 17.37 2.97 4.68
CA VAL A 120 18.54 3.75 4.26
C VAL A 120 18.11 5.08 3.66
N THR A 121 18.66 6.17 4.19
CA THR A 121 18.31 7.53 3.81
C THR A 121 19.44 8.23 3.06
N SER A 122 19.13 9.31 2.34
CA SER A 122 20.08 10.06 1.50
C SER A 122 21.29 10.58 2.26
N GLU A 123 21.15 10.83 3.57
CA GLU A 123 22.23 11.31 4.43
C GLU A 123 23.36 10.28 4.56
N GLN A 124 23.06 8.99 4.36
CA GLN A 124 24.04 7.90 4.44
C GLN A 124 24.79 7.70 3.13
N PHE A 125 24.31 8.25 2.00
CA PHE A 125 24.84 7.93 0.67
C PHE A 125 26.31 8.30 0.50
N PRO A 126 26.80 9.49 0.94
CA PRO A 126 28.21 9.84 0.78
C PRO A 126 29.15 8.83 1.49
N GLY A 127 28.76 8.36 2.68
CA GLY A 127 29.52 7.36 3.43
C GLY A 127 29.48 5.99 2.75
N LEU A 128 28.30 5.56 2.27
CA LEU A 128 28.15 4.31 1.52
C LEU A 128 28.98 4.32 0.24
N ALA A 129 28.97 5.43 -0.51
CA ALA A 129 29.74 5.58 -1.74
C ALA A 129 31.25 5.49 -1.47
N ALA A 130 31.76 6.25 -0.50
CA ALA A 130 33.17 6.25 -0.15
C ALA A 130 33.65 4.86 0.34
N ASN A 131 32.84 4.19 1.16
CA ASN A 131 33.20 2.86 1.67
C ASN A 131 33.14 1.79 0.58
N SER A 132 32.20 1.87 -0.35
CA SER A 132 32.04 0.91 -1.45
C SER A 132 33.27 0.85 -2.35
N LEU A 133 33.97 1.98 -2.55
CA LEU A 133 35.21 2.01 -3.35
C LEU A 133 36.37 1.21 -2.72
N ASN A 134 36.30 0.92 -1.42
CA ASN A 134 37.29 0.10 -0.73
C ASN A 134 36.96 -1.40 -0.78
N ASP A 135 35.74 -1.76 -1.21
CA ASP A 135 35.32 -3.15 -1.32
C ASP A 135 36.07 -3.87 -2.46
N ILE A 136 36.32 -5.17 -2.30
CA ILE A 136 37.02 -5.95 -3.33
C ILE A 136 36.18 -6.11 -4.61
N TRP A 137 34.85 -6.12 -4.49
CA TRP A 137 33.95 -6.42 -5.60
C TRP A 137 33.70 -5.22 -6.50
N ILE A 138 33.86 -3.99 -6.00
CA ILE A 138 33.67 -2.77 -6.80
C ILE A 138 34.63 -2.73 -8.00
N LYS A 139 35.84 -3.28 -7.81
CA LYS A 139 36.90 -3.39 -8.82
C LYS A 139 36.58 -4.39 -9.93
N THR A 140 35.58 -5.24 -9.70
CA THR A 140 35.15 -6.29 -10.63
C THR A 140 33.91 -5.90 -11.42
N ASN A 141 33.39 -4.69 -11.21
CA ASN A 141 32.21 -4.21 -11.91
C ASN A 141 32.46 -4.14 -13.43
N ALA A 142 31.41 -4.39 -14.23
CA ALA A 142 31.55 -4.47 -15.68
C ALA A 142 32.03 -3.14 -16.28
N TYR A 143 31.51 -2.02 -15.78
CA TYR A 143 32.11 -0.70 -15.95
C TYR A 143 33.07 -0.42 -14.77
N PRO A 144 34.35 -0.05 -15.00
CA PRO A 144 35.27 0.28 -13.91
C PRO A 144 34.80 1.48 -13.09
N ILE A 145 34.33 1.23 -11.86
CA ILE A 145 33.94 2.28 -10.91
C ILE A 145 35.17 2.68 -10.09
N THR A 146 35.54 3.95 -10.18
CA THR A 146 36.76 4.46 -9.52
C THR A 146 36.50 5.73 -8.70
N ARG A 147 35.31 6.32 -8.82
CA ARG A 147 34.97 7.58 -8.16
C ARG A 147 33.67 7.47 -7.37
N THR A 148 33.55 8.29 -6.33
CA THR A 148 32.39 8.28 -5.44
C THR A 148 31.11 8.67 -6.16
N GLU A 149 31.20 9.55 -7.14
CA GLU A 149 30.06 10.03 -7.92
C GLU A 149 29.39 8.90 -8.71
N GLU A 150 30.17 7.92 -9.17
CA GLU A 150 29.65 6.76 -9.92
C GLU A 150 28.85 5.82 -9.01
N VAL A 151 29.21 5.71 -7.73
CA VAL A 151 28.42 4.96 -6.74
C VAL A 151 27.18 5.75 -6.32
N MET A 152 27.32 7.07 -6.17
CA MET A 152 26.18 7.96 -5.88
C MET A 152 25.11 7.89 -6.97
N ASP A 153 25.51 7.83 -8.25
CA ASP A 153 24.59 7.63 -9.38
C ASP A 153 23.68 6.40 -9.17
N ILE A 154 24.24 5.28 -8.71
CA ILE A 154 23.48 4.05 -8.43
C ILE A 154 22.56 4.25 -7.22
N LEU A 155 23.08 4.81 -6.12
CA LEU A 155 22.30 5.01 -4.88
C LEU A 155 21.10 5.94 -5.10
N GLU A 156 21.30 7.04 -5.82
CA GLU A 156 20.24 8.01 -6.12
C GLU A 156 19.16 7.45 -7.04
N ALA A 157 19.56 6.62 -8.01
CA ALA A 157 18.61 5.92 -8.87
C ALA A 157 17.68 4.99 -8.08
N VAL A 158 18.22 4.28 -7.07
CA VAL A 158 17.44 3.41 -6.18
C VAL A 158 16.59 4.22 -5.20
N ALA A 159 17.01 5.44 -4.85
CA ALA A 159 16.28 6.34 -3.96
C ALA A 159 15.05 7.02 -4.61
N GLY A 160 14.95 7.01 -5.94
CA GLY A 160 13.84 7.62 -6.67
C GLY A 160 13.92 9.15 -6.82
N ASN A 161 15.09 9.76 -6.59
CA ASN A 161 15.30 11.19 -6.79
C ASN A 161 15.31 11.51 -8.29
N ARG A 162 14.26 12.20 -8.77
CA ARG A 162 13.92 12.41 -10.20
C ARG A 162 14.81 13.39 -10.97
N SER A 163 16.01 13.72 -10.50
CA SER A 163 16.81 14.81 -11.06
C SER A 163 18.28 14.44 -11.18
N PHE A 164 18.64 13.48 -12.03
CA PHE A 164 20.01 13.40 -12.55
C PHE A 164 20.02 13.12 -14.06
N ASN A 165 20.75 13.98 -14.77
CA ASN A 165 20.74 14.12 -16.22
C ASN A 165 21.25 12.86 -16.93
N GLY A 166 20.44 12.30 -17.83
CA GLY A 166 20.90 11.29 -18.81
C GLY A 166 20.42 9.86 -18.57
N TRP A 167 19.70 9.58 -17.48
CA TRP A 167 19.03 8.28 -17.32
C TRP A 167 17.88 8.18 -18.33
N LYS A 168 17.95 7.23 -19.28
CA LYS A 168 16.72 6.55 -19.69
C LYS A 168 16.16 6.03 -18.38
N ARG A 169 14.97 6.50 -17.99
CA ARG A 169 14.34 6.08 -16.74
C ARG A 169 14.49 4.57 -16.64
N ILE A 170 14.64 4.03 -15.42
CA ILE A 170 14.07 2.70 -15.20
C ILE A 170 12.73 2.80 -15.89
N LEU A 171 12.46 1.97 -16.92
CA LEU A 171 11.08 1.67 -17.13
C LEU A 171 10.73 1.06 -15.76
N MET A 172 10.23 1.93 -14.88
CA MET A 172 8.84 1.84 -14.61
C MET A 172 8.24 1.43 -15.98
N ILE A 173 8.21 0.11 -16.24
CA ILE A 173 7.03 -0.67 -16.02
C ILE A 173 6.32 -0.01 -14.85
N THR A 174 5.81 1.18 -15.16
CA THR A 174 4.60 1.68 -14.67
C THR A 174 3.76 0.48 -15.04
N LEU A 175 3.51 -0.40 -14.06
CA LEU A 175 2.15 -0.43 -13.56
C LEU A 175 1.63 0.97 -13.83
N PRO A 176 0.87 1.23 -14.92
CA PRO A 176 0.28 2.55 -15.09
C PRO A 176 -0.33 2.83 -13.74
N CYS A 177 0.24 3.74 -12.92
CA CYS A 177 0.21 3.72 -11.45
C CYS A 177 -0.94 2.82 -10.97
N ALA A 178 -0.67 1.51 -10.75
CA ALA A 178 -1.61 0.41 -10.98
C ALA A 178 -3.03 0.95 -11.02
N SER A 179 -3.55 1.30 -12.22
CA SER A 179 -4.60 2.31 -12.38
C SER A 179 -5.49 2.24 -11.15
N ASN A 180 -5.59 3.32 -10.36
CA ASN A 180 -6.47 3.33 -9.20
C ASN A 180 -7.95 3.26 -9.65
N GLU A 181 -8.23 2.58 -10.75
CA GLU A 181 -9.47 1.99 -11.18
C GLU A 181 -9.91 0.99 -10.13
N TRP A 182 -11.21 1.07 -9.88
CA TRP A 182 -11.89 0.13 -9.04
C TRP A 182 -11.92 -1.26 -9.68
N ARG A 183 -11.72 -2.28 -8.85
CA ARG A 183 -11.97 -3.69 -9.21
C ARG A 183 -12.67 -4.34 -8.03
N ALA A 184 -13.75 -5.07 -8.33
CA ALA A 184 -14.44 -5.87 -7.34
C ALA A 184 -13.47 -6.87 -6.67
N PRO A 185 -13.60 -7.12 -5.35
CA PRO A 185 -12.84 -8.16 -4.68
C PRO A 185 -13.21 -9.54 -5.23
N THR A 186 -12.22 -10.42 -5.31
CA THR A 186 -12.43 -11.84 -5.56
C THR A 186 -12.83 -12.57 -4.27
N ALA A 187 -13.28 -13.82 -4.39
CA ALA A 187 -13.66 -14.63 -3.23
C ALA A 187 -12.50 -14.94 -2.27
N SER A 188 -11.25 -14.81 -2.71
CA SER A 188 -10.06 -14.98 -1.86
C SER A 188 -9.59 -13.68 -1.19
N ASP A 189 -10.06 -12.54 -1.67
CA ASP A 189 -9.65 -11.25 -1.14
C ASP A 189 -10.35 -10.98 0.19
N ARG A 190 -9.62 -10.42 1.14
CA ARG A 190 -10.12 -10.11 2.48
C ARG A 190 -10.66 -8.69 2.52
N ARG A 191 -11.81 -8.51 3.14
CA ARG A 191 -12.45 -7.21 3.35
C ARG A 191 -12.91 -7.07 4.80
N SER A 192 -13.13 -5.82 5.19
CA SER A 192 -13.33 -5.38 6.56
C SER A 192 -14.75 -4.84 6.78
N PRO A 193 -15.15 -4.45 8.00
CA PRO A 193 -16.40 -3.73 8.22
C PRO A 193 -16.31 -2.25 7.78
N CYS A 194 -15.12 -1.74 7.43
CA CYS A 194 -14.91 -0.35 7.05
C CYS A 194 -15.02 -0.16 5.53
N PRO A 195 -16.05 0.57 5.03
CA PRO A 195 -16.24 0.75 3.60
C PRO A 195 -15.10 1.55 2.94
N MET A 196 -14.50 2.51 3.65
CA MET A 196 -13.39 3.31 3.11
C MET A 196 -12.10 2.50 2.97
N VAL A 197 -11.74 1.67 3.95
CA VAL A 197 -10.57 0.78 3.84
C VAL A 197 -10.77 -0.22 2.69
N ASN A 198 -11.98 -0.77 2.57
CA ASN A 198 -12.34 -1.67 1.47
C ASN A 198 -12.26 -0.98 0.11
N ALA A 199 -12.72 0.27 0.02
CA ALA A 199 -12.62 1.07 -1.21
C ALA A 199 -11.16 1.31 -1.61
N VAL A 200 -10.29 1.75 -0.70
CA VAL A 200 -8.89 1.98 -1.06
C VAL A 200 -8.16 0.68 -1.45
N ALA A 201 -8.54 -0.48 -0.91
CA ALA A 201 -8.08 -1.78 -1.39
C ALA A 201 -8.66 -2.14 -2.77
N ASN A 202 -9.96 -1.94 -3.01
CA ASN A 202 -10.61 -2.14 -4.31
C ASN A 202 -10.06 -1.21 -5.40
N HIS A 203 -9.46 -0.10 -5.03
CA HIS A 203 -8.75 0.80 -5.95
C HIS A 203 -7.24 0.50 -6.03
N GLY A 204 -6.69 -0.40 -5.21
CA GLY A 204 -5.27 -0.75 -5.27
C GLY A 204 -4.31 0.24 -4.59
N TYR A 205 -4.84 1.18 -3.78
CA TYR A 205 -4.02 1.99 -2.87
C TYR A 205 -3.47 1.15 -1.71
N LEU A 206 -4.22 0.13 -1.29
CA LEU A 206 -3.76 -0.98 -0.45
C LEU A 206 -3.62 -2.25 -1.29
N PRO A 207 -2.88 -3.28 -0.81
CA PRO A 207 -2.91 -4.62 -1.40
C PRO A 207 -4.36 -5.06 -1.66
N ARG A 208 -4.68 -5.41 -2.92
CA ARG A 208 -6.06 -5.73 -3.35
C ARG A 208 -6.61 -6.98 -2.67
N ASP A 209 -5.73 -7.90 -2.30
CA ASP A 209 -6.03 -9.11 -1.54
C ASP A 209 -6.38 -8.82 -0.07
N GLY A 210 -6.09 -7.61 0.43
CA GLY A 210 -6.38 -7.20 1.80
C GLY A 210 -5.49 -7.86 2.86
N LEU A 211 -4.30 -8.33 2.47
CA LEU A 211 -3.39 -9.07 3.36
C LEU A 211 -2.17 -8.24 3.79
N HIS A 212 -1.63 -8.54 4.97
CA HIS A 212 -0.35 -8.03 5.49
C HIS A 212 -0.18 -6.50 5.48
N ILE A 213 -1.24 -5.79 5.87
CA ILE A 213 -1.27 -4.34 5.84
C ILE A 213 -0.56 -3.79 7.07
N SER A 214 0.47 -2.97 6.87
CA SER A 214 1.14 -2.23 7.93
C SER A 214 0.46 -0.88 8.17
N LEU A 215 0.79 -0.24 9.31
CA LEU A 215 0.34 1.14 9.56
C LEU A 215 0.84 2.11 8.49
N GLN A 216 2.06 1.90 7.97
CA GLN A 216 2.63 2.76 6.94
C GLN A 216 1.88 2.63 5.61
N ASP A 217 1.43 1.43 5.25
CA ASP A 217 0.60 1.20 4.07
C ASP A 217 -0.73 1.95 4.20
N LEU A 218 -1.36 1.90 5.38
CA LEU A 218 -2.59 2.66 5.67
C LEU A 218 -2.39 4.17 5.51
N ILE A 219 -1.29 4.71 6.06
CA ILE A 219 -0.97 6.13 5.98
C ILE A 219 -0.83 6.56 4.52
N VAL A 220 -0.03 5.83 3.73
CA VAL A 220 0.18 6.14 2.31
C VAL A 220 -1.13 6.05 1.54
N ALA A 221 -1.89 4.96 1.73
CA ALA A 221 -3.14 4.74 1.02
C ALA A 221 -4.16 5.86 1.27
N PHE A 222 -4.36 6.27 2.53
CA PHE A 222 -5.33 7.34 2.82
C PHE A 222 -4.84 8.74 2.46
N THR A 223 -3.54 9.03 2.61
CA THR A 223 -2.98 10.29 2.10
C THR A 223 -3.16 10.38 0.59
N ASP A 224 -2.87 9.31 -0.15
CA ASP A 224 -2.96 9.32 -1.60
C ASP A 224 -4.41 9.32 -2.12
N ALA A 225 -5.31 8.54 -1.50
CA ALA A 225 -6.70 8.41 -1.95
C ALA A 225 -7.59 9.61 -1.57
N ILE A 226 -7.45 10.11 -0.33
CA ILE A 226 -8.42 11.05 0.27
C ILE A 226 -7.76 12.25 0.98
N ASN A 227 -6.43 12.39 0.92
CA ASN A 227 -5.66 13.46 1.56
C ASN A 227 -5.87 13.54 3.08
N LEU A 228 -6.00 12.37 3.71
CA LEU A 228 -6.10 12.25 5.17
C LEU A 228 -4.73 12.47 5.81
N ASP A 229 -4.70 13.27 6.85
CA ASP A 229 -3.52 13.54 7.66
C ASP A 229 -2.95 12.23 8.26
N PRO A 230 -1.65 11.95 8.10
CA PRO A 230 -0.99 10.79 8.72
C PRO A 230 -1.26 10.64 10.23
N ALA A 231 -1.39 11.75 10.96
CA ALA A 231 -1.71 11.71 12.39
C ALA A 231 -3.13 11.18 12.64
N ALA A 232 -4.11 11.55 11.80
CA ALA A 232 -5.47 11.03 11.88
C ALA A 232 -5.50 9.52 11.59
N THR A 233 -4.81 9.09 10.54
CA THR A 233 -4.68 7.66 10.21
C THR A 233 -4.00 6.88 11.33
N THR A 234 -2.98 7.45 11.97
CA THR A 234 -2.24 6.79 13.07
C THR A 234 -3.14 6.46 14.26
N LEU A 235 -4.06 7.36 14.63
CA LEU A 235 -4.97 7.15 15.76
C LEU A 235 -5.84 5.89 15.59
N VAL A 236 -6.39 5.67 14.39
CA VAL A 236 -7.24 4.51 14.09
C VAL A 236 -6.38 3.29 13.73
N GLY A 237 -5.31 3.49 12.97
CA GLY A 237 -4.41 2.43 12.51
C GLY A 237 -3.68 1.71 13.65
N GLN A 238 -3.37 2.38 14.76
CA GLN A 238 -2.81 1.70 15.95
C GLN A 238 -3.79 0.71 16.57
N LYS A 239 -5.10 1.00 16.58
CA LYS A 239 -6.11 0.03 17.02
C LYS A 239 -6.28 -1.10 16.03
N ALA A 240 -6.21 -0.82 14.72
CA ALA A 240 -6.23 -1.84 13.69
C ALA A 240 -5.07 -2.83 13.83
N LEU A 241 -3.87 -2.36 14.14
CA LEU A 241 -2.72 -3.23 14.42
C LEU A 241 -2.94 -4.19 15.61
N ALA A 242 -3.78 -3.81 16.57
CA ALA A 242 -4.09 -4.66 17.72
C ALA A 242 -5.05 -5.82 17.38
N THR A 243 -5.66 -5.83 16.19
CA THR A 243 -6.46 -6.97 15.72
C THR A 243 -5.62 -8.01 15.00
N GLY A 244 -4.50 -7.60 14.39
CA GLY A 244 -3.59 -8.46 13.65
C GLY A 244 -2.44 -9.04 14.47
N ASN A 245 -1.33 -9.35 13.79
CA ASN A 245 -0.12 -9.92 14.39
C ASN A 245 1.16 -9.42 13.70
N ASN A 246 2.30 -9.52 14.38
CA ASN A 246 3.62 -9.20 13.84
C ASN A 246 3.74 -7.79 13.22
N GLY A 247 3.00 -6.81 13.74
CA GLY A 247 3.02 -5.43 13.23
C GLY A 247 2.25 -5.20 11.93
N THR A 248 1.41 -6.16 11.53
CA THR A 248 0.50 -6.06 10.37
C THR A 248 -0.88 -6.59 10.73
N PHE A 249 -1.88 -6.32 9.89
CA PHE A 249 -3.20 -6.93 9.98
C PHE A 249 -3.74 -7.25 8.57
N ASN A 250 -4.63 -8.22 8.47
CA ASN A 250 -5.44 -8.45 7.29
C ASN A 250 -6.78 -7.72 7.46
N LEU A 251 -7.43 -7.33 6.36
CA LEU A 251 -8.65 -6.52 6.44
C LEU A 251 -9.77 -7.17 7.27
N ASP A 252 -9.91 -8.49 7.20
CA ASP A 252 -10.90 -9.22 8.00
C ASP A 252 -10.53 -9.38 9.48
N ASP A 253 -9.28 -9.12 9.88
CA ASP A 253 -8.93 -9.07 11.31
C ASP A 253 -9.71 -7.94 12.01
N LEU A 254 -10.10 -6.90 11.26
CA LEU A 254 -10.93 -5.80 11.76
C LEU A 254 -12.36 -6.21 12.13
N ASN A 255 -12.81 -7.41 11.73
CA ASN A 255 -14.11 -7.96 12.11
C ASN A 255 -14.16 -8.33 13.60
N LYS A 256 -13.04 -8.25 14.32
CA LYS A 256 -12.97 -8.53 15.75
C LYS A 256 -13.79 -7.52 16.55
N HIS A 257 -14.93 -8.00 17.06
CA HIS A 257 -15.86 -7.20 17.85
C HIS A 257 -15.23 -6.62 19.12
N GLY A 258 -15.54 -5.36 19.41
CA GLY A 258 -15.14 -4.66 20.62
C GLY A 258 -13.76 -4.00 20.58
N VAL A 259 -13.03 -4.05 19.45
CA VAL A 259 -11.74 -3.34 19.29
C VAL A 259 -11.91 -2.02 18.56
N ILE A 260 -12.50 -2.10 17.36
CA ILE A 260 -12.96 -0.97 16.53
C ILE A 260 -14.39 -1.27 16.09
N GLU A 261 -14.62 -2.47 15.54
CA GLU A 261 -15.97 -2.94 15.18
C GLU A 261 -16.88 -2.97 16.41
N HIS A 262 -18.11 -2.49 16.23
CA HIS A 262 -19.09 -2.26 17.28
C HIS A 262 -20.53 -2.36 16.76
N ASP A 263 -21.46 -2.58 17.70
CA ASP A 263 -22.90 -2.61 17.41
C ASP A 263 -23.43 -1.26 16.91
N GLY A 264 -24.59 -1.29 16.23
CA GLY A 264 -25.24 -0.09 15.74
C GLY A 264 -24.57 0.53 14.51
N SER A 265 -23.77 -0.25 13.79
CA SER A 265 -23.11 0.14 12.53
C SER A 265 -24.11 0.62 11.47
N LEU A 266 -23.75 1.66 10.70
CA LEU A 266 -24.63 2.31 9.71
C LEU A 266 -25.03 1.40 8.53
N SER A 267 -24.25 0.35 8.25
CA SER A 267 -24.44 -0.54 7.08
C SER A 267 -24.15 -2.02 7.36
N ARG A 268 -23.78 -2.38 8.58
CA ARG A 268 -23.44 -3.75 9.01
C ARG A 268 -24.42 -4.19 10.10
N ALA A 269 -24.66 -5.50 10.19
CA ALA A 269 -25.42 -6.07 11.30
C ALA A 269 -24.55 -6.13 12.56
N ASP A 270 -25.20 -6.15 13.72
CA ASP A 270 -24.52 -6.35 15.00
C ASP A 270 -24.01 -7.80 15.09
N ILE A 271 -22.90 -8.04 15.79
CA ILE A 271 -22.27 -9.38 15.89
C ILE A 271 -23.21 -10.44 16.45
N PHE A 272 -24.20 -10.03 17.26
CA PHE A 272 -25.25 -10.90 17.78
C PHE A 272 -25.96 -11.71 16.68
N PHE A 273 -26.08 -11.15 15.47
CA PHE A 273 -26.71 -11.80 14.32
C PHE A 273 -25.73 -12.61 13.45
N GLY A 274 -24.44 -12.66 13.79
CA GLY A 274 -23.41 -13.47 13.15
C GLY A 274 -22.46 -12.67 12.25
N ASP A 275 -22.94 -12.14 11.13
CA ASP A 275 -22.10 -11.40 10.17
C ASP A 275 -22.09 -9.89 10.47
N ASN A 276 -21.00 -9.43 11.10
CA ASN A 276 -20.79 -8.02 11.49
C ASN A 276 -19.95 -7.20 10.51
N HIS A 277 -19.62 -7.72 9.32
CA HIS A 277 -18.67 -7.08 8.42
C HIS A 277 -19.15 -6.91 6.99
N SER A 278 -19.99 -7.81 6.49
CA SER A 278 -20.57 -7.67 5.16
C SER A 278 -21.53 -6.47 5.10
N PHE A 279 -21.54 -5.78 3.96
CA PHE A 279 -22.56 -4.78 3.68
C PHE A 279 -23.96 -5.40 3.77
N ASN A 280 -24.84 -4.78 4.54
CA ASN A 280 -26.22 -5.19 4.74
C ASN A 280 -27.15 -4.12 4.15
N GLU A 281 -27.78 -4.46 3.02
CA GLU A 281 -28.64 -3.54 2.26
C GLU A 281 -29.80 -3.01 3.09
N THR A 282 -30.52 -3.87 3.84
CA THR A 282 -31.66 -3.44 4.65
C THR A 282 -31.27 -2.44 5.74
N ILE A 283 -30.13 -2.65 6.40
CA ILE A 283 -29.61 -1.73 7.42
C ILE A 283 -29.16 -0.42 6.77
N TRP A 284 -28.46 -0.50 5.65
CA TRP A 284 -28.02 0.68 4.92
C TRP A 284 -29.21 1.49 4.39
N GLU A 285 -30.23 0.86 3.83
CA GLU A 285 -31.44 1.53 3.35
C GLU A 285 -32.14 2.30 4.46
N SER A 286 -32.23 1.72 5.66
CA SER A 286 -32.75 2.41 6.84
C SER A 286 -31.96 3.70 7.12
N THR A 287 -30.62 3.63 7.13
CA THR A 287 -29.76 4.81 7.32
C THR A 287 -29.88 5.82 6.16
N ALA A 288 -29.79 5.34 4.92
CA ALA A 288 -29.78 6.14 3.70
C ALA A 288 -31.15 6.78 3.39
N SER A 289 -32.24 6.28 3.95
CA SER A 289 -33.58 6.87 3.86
C SER A 289 -33.64 8.31 4.38
N HIS A 290 -32.71 8.69 5.26
CA HIS A 290 -32.56 10.05 5.77
C HIS A 290 -31.84 10.99 4.79
N PHE A 291 -31.10 10.46 3.81
CA PHE A 291 -30.29 11.23 2.87
C PHE A 291 -31.10 11.58 1.62
N THR A 292 -32.07 12.48 1.79
CA THR A 292 -33.02 12.90 0.73
C THR A 292 -32.53 14.07 -0.10
N GLU A 293 -31.65 14.90 0.46
CA GLU A 293 -31.10 16.08 -0.20
C GLU A 293 -29.83 15.75 -1.00
N GLU A 294 -29.39 16.67 -1.86
CA GLU A 294 -28.13 16.53 -2.63
C GLU A 294 -26.91 16.38 -1.71
N THR A 295 -26.93 17.03 -0.54
CA THR A 295 -25.87 16.97 0.47
C THR A 295 -26.41 16.54 1.83
N ILE A 296 -25.61 15.78 2.56
CA ILE A 296 -25.88 15.31 3.92
C ILE A 296 -25.33 16.33 4.91
N SER A 297 -26.22 17.06 5.58
CA SER A 297 -25.86 17.95 6.68
C SER A 297 -25.47 17.18 7.95
N ILE A 298 -24.77 17.85 8.88
CA ILE A 298 -24.47 17.30 10.22
C ILE A 298 -25.76 16.86 10.93
N ALA A 299 -26.83 17.65 10.85
CA ALA A 299 -28.10 17.33 11.50
C ALA A 299 -28.75 16.07 10.89
N THR A 300 -28.70 15.94 9.56
CA THR A 300 -29.21 14.76 8.85
C THR A 300 -28.42 13.50 9.23
N ALA A 301 -27.09 13.58 9.24
CA ALA A 301 -26.22 12.49 9.63
C ALA A 301 -26.42 12.08 11.09
N ALA A 302 -26.50 13.04 12.01
CA ALA A 302 -26.75 12.80 13.43
C ALA A 302 -28.11 12.12 13.66
N LYS A 303 -29.17 12.57 12.96
CA LYS A 303 -30.49 11.94 13.00
C LYS A 303 -30.43 10.49 12.52
N ALA A 304 -29.83 10.24 11.35
CA ALA A 304 -29.72 8.90 10.78
C ALA A 304 -28.98 7.94 11.72
N ARG A 305 -27.86 8.39 12.28
CA ARG A 305 -27.09 7.63 13.27
C ARG A 305 -27.93 7.32 14.52
N LYS A 306 -28.62 8.32 15.09
CA LYS A 306 -29.44 8.16 16.29
C LYS A 306 -30.57 7.14 16.08
N GLU A 307 -31.25 7.20 14.93
CA GLU A 307 -32.30 6.25 14.59
C GLU A 307 -31.75 4.84 14.37
N ARG A 308 -30.58 4.72 13.72
CA ARG A 308 -29.89 3.42 13.55
C ARG A 308 -29.51 2.78 14.89
N LEU A 309 -28.95 3.56 15.82
CA LEU A 309 -28.60 3.07 17.16
C LEU A 309 -29.84 2.59 17.93
N LYS A 310 -30.92 3.36 17.90
CA LYS A 310 -32.20 2.97 18.52
C LYS A 310 -32.75 1.67 17.92
N ALA A 311 -32.62 1.49 16.61
CA ALA A 311 -33.06 0.27 15.93
C ALA A 311 -32.17 -0.94 16.28
N ALA A 312 -30.85 -0.77 16.40
CA ALA A 312 -29.94 -1.83 16.88
C ALA A 312 -30.32 -2.26 18.30
N GLU A 313 -30.40 -1.31 19.23
CA GLU A 313 -30.69 -1.59 20.64
C GLU A 313 -32.05 -2.27 20.83
N ALA A 314 -33.04 -1.92 20.01
CA ALA A 314 -34.35 -2.59 20.04
C ALA A 314 -34.33 -4.02 19.48
N ALA A 315 -33.44 -4.32 18.53
CA ALA A 315 -33.37 -5.62 17.85
C ALA A 315 -32.38 -6.59 18.53
N ASN A 316 -31.31 -6.08 19.12
CA ASN A 316 -30.21 -6.83 19.70
C ASN A 316 -30.30 -6.81 21.25
N PRO A 317 -30.70 -7.92 21.90
CA PRO A 317 -30.80 -7.99 23.36
C PRO A 317 -29.44 -7.92 24.08
N GLU A 318 -28.34 -8.10 23.35
CA GLU A 318 -26.96 -8.01 23.86
C GLU A 318 -26.27 -6.70 23.43
N PHE A 319 -27.03 -5.73 22.91
CA PHE A 319 -26.50 -4.47 22.38
C PHE A 319 -25.50 -3.82 23.34
N SER A 320 -24.30 -3.55 22.83
CA SER A 320 -23.24 -2.91 23.59
C SER A 320 -22.52 -1.85 22.77
N LEU A 321 -22.54 -0.61 23.26
CA LEU A 321 -21.74 0.48 22.69
C LEU A 321 -21.07 1.29 23.81
N PRO A 322 -19.95 0.78 24.38
CA PRO A 322 -19.16 1.50 25.38
C PRO A 322 -18.70 2.88 24.88
N ALA A 323 -18.38 3.78 25.80
CA ALA A 323 -18.10 5.19 25.49
C ALA A 323 -16.97 5.39 24.47
N ASP A 324 -15.94 4.54 24.48
CA ASP A 324 -14.85 4.61 23.50
C ASP A 324 -15.29 4.16 22.10
N LEU A 325 -16.09 3.10 21.96
CA LEU A 325 -16.66 2.68 20.68
C LEU A 325 -17.77 3.64 20.20
N GLN A 326 -18.51 4.27 21.11
CA GLN A 326 -19.42 5.35 20.78
C GLN A 326 -18.68 6.54 20.17
N GLN A 327 -17.49 6.86 20.67
CA GLN A 327 -16.61 7.87 20.09
C GLN A 327 -16.15 7.49 18.67
N PHE A 328 -15.79 6.22 18.42
CA PHE A 328 -15.47 5.74 17.06
C PHE A 328 -16.66 5.88 16.11
N SER A 329 -17.85 5.52 16.54
CA SER A 329 -19.08 5.70 15.76
C SER A 329 -19.34 7.16 15.36
N PHE A 330 -18.98 8.14 16.21
CA PHE A 330 -19.01 9.56 15.82
C PHE A 330 -17.91 9.93 14.82
N ILE A 331 -16.70 9.40 14.99
CA ILE A 331 -15.57 9.61 14.07
C ILE A 331 -15.93 9.10 12.66
N GLU A 332 -16.53 7.92 12.54
CA GLU A 332 -16.97 7.35 11.26
C GLU A 332 -17.94 8.26 10.52
N THR A 333 -18.90 8.85 11.27
CA THR A 333 -19.86 9.80 10.71
C THR A 333 -19.17 11.08 10.24
N ALA A 334 -18.25 11.61 11.04
CA ALA A 334 -17.47 12.77 10.67
C ALA A 334 -16.54 12.49 9.46
N LEU A 335 -16.02 11.27 9.31
CA LEU A 335 -15.11 10.91 8.22
C LEU A 335 -15.81 10.96 6.86
N TYR A 336 -16.96 10.31 6.67
CA TYR A 336 -17.63 10.40 5.37
C TYR A 336 -18.13 11.83 5.08
N LEU A 337 -18.55 12.58 6.13
CA LEU A 337 -18.95 13.98 6.00
C LEU A 337 -17.80 14.87 5.54
N SER A 338 -16.60 14.67 6.09
CA SER A 338 -15.41 15.46 5.76
C SER A 338 -14.79 15.08 4.42
N VAL A 339 -14.69 13.78 4.11
CA VAL A 339 -14.08 13.29 2.86
C VAL A 339 -14.90 13.68 1.65
N PHE A 340 -16.23 13.55 1.71
CA PHE A 340 -17.12 13.83 0.57
C PHE A 340 -17.79 15.19 0.62
N GLY A 341 -17.34 16.05 1.54
CA GLY A 341 -17.85 17.39 1.73
C GLY A 341 -16.74 18.30 2.25
N ASN A 342 -16.79 18.70 3.53
CA ASN A 342 -15.76 19.55 4.13
C ASN A 342 -15.68 19.46 5.66
N LEU A 343 -14.57 19.95 6.23
CA LEU A 343 -14.31 19.94 7.68
C LEU A 343 -15.17 20.93 8.49
N ASN A 344 -15.80 21.92 7.86
CA ASN A 344 -16.57 22.94 8.56
C ASN A 344 -17.99 22.45 8.82
N ASP A 345 -18.73 22.11 7.77
CA ASP A 345 -20.17 21.85 7.83
C ASP A 345 -20.52 20.39 7.51
N GLY A 346 -19.53 19.55 7.21
CA GLY A 346 -19.75 18.21 6.71
C GLY A 346 -20.27 18.28 5.28
N ASN A 347 -21.57 18.54 5.07
CA ASN A 347 -22.23 18.71 3.76
C ASN A 347 -21.72 17.75 2.68
N ALA A 348 -21.57 16.47 3.02
CA ALA A 348 -21.09 15.48 2.06
C ALA A 348 -22.10 15.25 0.96
N LYS A 349 -21.65 15.08 -0.29
CA LYS A 349 -22.55 14.73 -1.38
C LYS A 349 -23.18 13.36 -1.15
N THR A 350 -24.51 13.32 -1.18
CA THR A 350 -25.29 12.11 -0.88
C THR A 350 -24.95 10.97 -1.83
N GLU A 351 -24.81 11.25 -3.11
CA GLU A 351 -24.44 10.25 -4.14
C GLU A 351 -23.09 9.61 -3.83
N TRP A 352 -22.08 10.41 -3.47
CA TRP A 352 -20.74 9.93 -3.15
C TRP A 352 -20.71 9.02 -1.92
N VAL A 353 -21.48 9.37 -0.89
CA VAL A 353 -21.63 8.54 0.31
C VAL A 353 -22.32 7.22 -0.03
N LYS A 354 -23.36 7.25 -0.87
CA LYS A 354 -24.04 6.02 -1.33
C LYS A 354 -23.10 5.10 -2.11
N THR A 355 -22.36 5.62 -3.08
CA THR A 355 -21.34 4.87 -3.83
C THR A 355 -20.32 4.21 -2.90
N LEU A 356 -19.80 4.95 -1.90
CA LEU A 356 -18.84 4.38 -0.96
C LEU A 356 -19.42 3.18 -0.21
N PHE A 357 -20.61 3.30 0.35
CA PHE A 357 -21.18 2.25 1.19
C PHE A 357 -21.68 1.05 0.39
N GLN A 358 -22.28 1.27 -0.79
CA GLN A 358 -22.91 0.22 -1.59
C GLN A 358 -21.91 -0.51 -2.49
N GLU A 359 -20.90 0.18 -2.98
CA GLU A 359 -19.95 -0.38 -3.96
C GLU A 359 -18.53 -0.52 -3.41
N GLU A 360 -18.26 0.05 -2.23
CA GLU A 360 -16.92 0.16 -1.67
C GLU A 360 -15.95 0.69 -2.75
N ARG A 361 -16.35 1.83 -3.33
CA ARG A 361 -15.70 2.51 -4.45
C ARG A 361 -15.57 3.99 -4.15
N LEU A 362 -14.45 4.59 -4.54
CA LEU A 362 -14.31 6.05 -4.57
C LEU A 362 -15.12 6.60 -5.76
N PRO A 363 -15.99 7.60 -5.55
CA PRO A 363 -16.97 8.06 -6.53
C PRO A 363 -16.40 8.97 -7.63
N VAL A 364 -15.27 8.58 -8.23
CA VAL A 364 -14.53 9.37 -9.22
C VAL A 364 -15.36 9.60 -10.50
N GLU A 365 -16.16 8.60 -10.90
CA GLU A 365 -17.06 8.69 -12.05
C GLU A 365 -18.21 9.68 -11.80
N GLU A 366 -18.65 9.79 -10.55
CA GLU A 366 -19.62 10.76 -10.03
C GLU A 366 -18.98 12.14 -9.76
N GLY A 367 -17.74 12.34 -10.21
CA GLY A 367 -17.03 13.62 -10.14
C GLY A 367 -16.32 13.89 -8.83
N PHE A 368 -16.16 12.90 -7.94
CA PHE A 368 -15.32 13.04 -6.76
C PHE A 368 -13.88 13.33 -7.17
N LYS A 369 -13.29 14.32 -6.49
CA LYS A 369 -11.87 14.61 -6.53
C LYS A 369 -11.38 14.69 -5.10
N ARG A 370 -10.25 14.04 -4.85
CA ARG A 370 -9.51 14.18 -3.59
C ARG A 370 -9.34 15.68 -3.28
N SER A 371 -9.62 16.06 -2.03
CA SER A 371 -9.41 17.43 -1.57
C SER A 371 -7.94 17.85 -1.71
N ASP A 372 -7.69 19.07 -2.17
CA ASP A 372 -6.35 19.69 -2.14
C ASP A 372 -5.97 20.10 -0.70
N ASP A 373 -6.96 20.42 0.12
CA ASP A 373 -6.79 20.70 1.54
C ASP A 373 -6.71 19.40 2.34
N VAL A 374 -5.76 19.33 3.27
CA VAL A 374 -5.54 18.17 4.13
C VAL A 374 -6.72 17.99 5.09
N ILE A 375 -7.26 16.77 5.15
CA ILE A 375 -8.26 16.39 6.14
C ILE A 375 -7.54 16.11 7.46
N THR A 376 -7.40 17.15 8.30
CA THR A 376 -6.62 17.07 9.54
C THR A 376 -7.35 16.34 10.67
N ALA A 377 -6.58 15.73 11.58
CA ALA A 377 -7.13 15.11 12.79
C ALA A 377 -7.95 16.12 13.63
N ALA A 378 -7.46 17.35 13.78
CA ALA A 378 -8.14 18.40 14.52
C ALA A 378 -9.47 18.80 13.87
N GLY A 379 -9.51 18.90 12.53
CA GLY A 379 -10.74 19.18 11.80
C GLY A 379 -11.79 18.09 11.98
N ILE A 380 -11.38 16.82 11.88
CA ILE A 380 -12.27 15.67 12.10
C ILE A 380 -12.84 15.72 13.53
N LEU A 381 -12.00 15.94 14.54
CA LEU A 381 -12.46 16.04 15.94
C LEU A 381 -13.41 17.23 16.16
N GLY A 382 -13.20 18.35 15.47
CA GLY A 382 -14.13 19.47 15.47
C GLY A 382 -15.50 19.08 14.90
N LEU A 383 -15.52 18.33 13.80
CA LEU A 383 -16.75 17.84 13.19
C LEU A 383 -17.44 16.77 14.06
N VAL A 384 -16.68 15.89 14.71
CA VAL A 384 -17.17 14.93 15.71
C VAL A 384 -17.93 15.65 16.83
N ALA A 385 -17.38 16.73 17.37
CA ALA A 385 -18.06 17.51 18.40
C ALA A 385 -19.40 18.05 17.92
N LYS A 386 -19.48 18.55 16.67
CA LYS A 386 -20.74 19.04 16.07
C LYS A 386 -21.77 17.91 15.88
N VAL A 387 -21.34 16.75 15.39
CA VAL A 387 -22.21 15.57 15.24
C VAL A 387 -22.73 15.11 16.62
N ALA A 388 -21.86 15.07 17.63
CA ALA A 388 -22.24 14.70 18.99
C ALA A 388 -23.29 15.66 19.57
N VAL A 389 -23.09 16.98 19.44
CA VAL A 389 -24.07 17.99 19.87
C VAL A 389 -25.40 17.83 19.13
N ALA A 390 -25.37 17.60 17.82
CA ALA A 390 -26.58 17.41 17.01
C ALA A 390 -27.30 16.08 17.29
N SER A 391 -26.65 15.13 17.98
CA SER A 391 -27.22 13.82 18.33
C SER A 391 -27.97 13.82 19.66
N ILE A 392 -27.78 14.86 20.50
CA ILE A 392 -28.55 15.10 21.73
C ILE A 392 -30.02 15.33 21.34
#